data_AF-A0AAD9KIV9-F1
#
_entry.id   AF-A0AAD9KIV9-F1
#
_cell.length_a   1.000
_cell.length_b   1.000
_cell.length_c   1.000
_cell.angle_alpha   90.00
_cell.angle_beta   90.00
_cell.angle_gamma   90.00
#
_symmetry.space_group_name_H-M   'P 1'
#
loop_
_entity.id
_entity.type
_entity.pdbx_description
1 polymer ?
#
loop_
_entity_poly.entity_id
_entity_poly.type
_entity_poly.pdbx_seq_one_letter_code
_entity_poly.pdbx_strand_id
1 'polypeptide(L)'
;MGSIAFGALVIALVQLFQVILQYIQKKLKTHNNPVTFFILKCLRCCFWCLEKFVKFLSKNAYIMLCIFGKNFCMSAKSAFNLLMRNVVSVAVIDRVTDVLLLISKLFVIGLLGLMSFAVFGDASMRLVPSGRLYDFLDKVKPELHFYWVPIVIVVLGTLVITTGFFNVYSMGVDTIFLSFLEDLERHDGSAEKPYYMNSKLRRLMNKKNRR
;
A
#
# COMPACT_ATOMS: atom_id res chain seq x y z
N MET A 1 14.02 4.85 16.73
CA MET A 1 12.99 5.85 17.10
C MET A 1 13.25 7.23 16.49
N GLY A 2 14.45 7.81 16.62
CA GLY A 2 14.75 9.16 16.08
C GLY A 2 14.46 9.37 14.58
N SER A 3 14.82 8.41 13.72
CA SER A 3 14.56 8.51 12.28
C SER A 3 13.07 8.55 11.92
N ILE A 4 12.22 7.84 12.69
CA ILE A 4 10.76 7.81 12.48
C ILE A 4 10.15 9.16 12.86
N ALA A 5 10.59 9.72 14.00
CA ALA A 5 10.17 11.05 14.42
C ALA A 5 10.59 12.13 13.42
N PHE A 6 11.81 12.04 12.88
CA PHE A 6 12.30 12.96 11.86
C PHE A 6 11.49 12.89 10.56
N GLY A 7 11.24 11.70 10.03
CA GLY A 7 10.41 11.58 8.81
C GLY A 7 8.96 12.00 9.04
N ALA A 8 8.38 11.73 10.22
CA ALA A 8 7.06 12.24 10.59
C ALA A 8 7.02 13.77 10.68
N LEU A 9 8.07 14.39 11.23
CA LEU A 9 8.23 15.85 11.31
C LEU A 9 8.33 16.47 9.91
N VAL A 10 9.08 15.88 8.99
CA VAL A 10 9.17 16.37 7.60
C VAL A 10 7.80 16.31 6.90
N ILE A 11 7.06 15.22 7.06
CA ILE A 11 5.70 15.10 6.51
C ILE A 11 4.77 16.14 7.14
N ALA A 12 4.82 16.31 8.47
CA ALA A 12 4.00 17.27 9.20
C ALA A 12 4.26 18.72 8.76
N LEU A 13 5.52 19.08 8.51
CA LEU A 13 5.89 20.40 7.98
C LEU A 13 5.26 20.65 6.61
N VAL A 14 5.34 19.69 5.69
CA VAL A 14 4.72 19.83 4.35
C VAL A 14 3.20 19.96 4.47
N GLN A 15 2.57 19.19 5.35
CA GLN A 15 1.13 19.30 5.62
C GLN A 15 0.76 20.65 6.24
N LEU A 16 1.57 21.17 7.16
CA LEU A 16 1.38 22.49 7.74
C LEU A 16 1.38 23.59 6.66
N PHE A 17 2.32 23.54 5.71
CA PHE A 17 2.34 24.49 4.59
C PHE A 17 1.07 24.41 3.72
N GLN A 18 0.55 23.21 3.45
CA GLN A 18 -0.71 23.06 2.72
C GLN A 18 -1.89 23.69 3.48
N VAL A 19 -1.97 23.51 4.80
CA VAL A 19 -3.02 24.10 5.63
C VAL A 19 -2.92 25.63 5.62
N ILE A 20 -1.70 26.18 5.71
CA ILE A 20 -1.46 27.62 5.63
C ILE A 20 -1.90 28.18 4.27
N LEU A 21 -1.54 27.53 3.16
CA LEU A 21 -1.98 27.94 1.83
C LEU A 21 -3.50 27.89 1.67
N GLN A 22 -4.17 26.89 2.25
CA GLN A 22 -5.64 26.83 2.27
C GLN A 22 -6.25 27.98 3.09
N TYR A 23 -5.64 28.34 4.21
CA TYR A 23 -6.06 29.46 5.04
C TYR A 23 -5.94 30.79 4.29
N ILE A 24 -4.79 31.03 3.65
CA ILE A 24 -4.52 32.22 2.82
C ILE A 24 -5.52 32.29 1.66
N GLN A 25 -5.76 31.17 0.96
CA GLN A 25 -6.74 31.10 -0.13
C GLN A 25 -8.16 31.45 0.34
N LYS A 26 -8.55 31.03 1.56
CA LYS A 26 -9.86 31.40 2.13
C LYS A 26 -9.98 32.90 2.43
N LYS A 27 -8.91 33.53 2.95
CA LYS A 27 -8.88 34.97 3.25
C LYS A 27 -8.84 35.85 2.00
N LEU A 28 -8.10 35.43 0.96
CA LEU A 28 -7.98 36.18 -0.30
C LEU A 28 -9.21 36.08 -1.20
N LYS A 29 -10.19 35.21 -0.89
CA LYS A 29 -11.47 35.19 -1.62
C LYS A 29 -12.24 36.50 -1.57
N THR A 30 -11.90 37.39 -0.63
CA THR A 30 -12.49 38.73 -0.52
C THR A 30 -11.92 39.73 -1.54
N HIS A 31 -10.74 39.49 -2.13
CA HIS A 31 -10.12 40.37 -3.13
C HIS A 31 -10.03 39.65 -4.49
N ASN A 32 -10.77 40.15 -5.48
CA ASN A 32 -10.99 39.47 -6.78
C ASN A 32 -9.80 39.60 -7.76
N ASN A 33 -8.60 39.16 -7.37
CA ASN A 33 -7.40 39.19 -8.22
C ASN A 33 -7.12 37.82 -8.88
N PRO A 34 -7.38 37.66 -10.20
CA PRO A 34 -7.28 36.36 -10.88
C PRO A 34 -5.85 35.77 -10.88
N VAL A 35 -4.81 36.62 -10.93
CA VAL A 35 -3.41 36.19 -10.89
C VAL A 35 -3.06 35.51 -9.55
N THR A 36 -3.52 36.06 -8.43
CA THR A 36 -3.26 35.50 -7.10
C THR A 36 -3.93 34.15 -6.93
N PHE A 37 -5.14 33.97 -7.46
CA PHE A 37 -5.83 32.67 -7.44
C PHE A 37 -5.11 31.61 -8.27
N PHE A 38 -4.58 31.97 -9.44
CA PHE A 38 -3.81 31.04 -10.27
C PHE A 38 -2.54 30.57 -9.55
N ILE A 39 -1.77 31.49 -8.97
CA ILE A 39 -0.54 31.18 -8.23
C ILE A 39 -0.85 30.28 -7.03
N LEU A 40 -1.89 30.60 -6.24
CA LEU A 40 -2.28 29.78 -5.09
C LEU A 40 -2.70 28.36 -5.51
N LYS A 41 -3.41 28.22 -6.63
CA LYS A 41 -3.80 26.92 -7.18
C LYS A 41 -2.58 26.11 -7.63
N CYS A 42 -1.61 26.76 -8.28
CA CYS A 42 -0.35 26.14 -8.69
C CYS A 42 0.46 25.67 -7.47
N LEU A 43 0.69 26.55 -6.49
CA LEU A 43 1.40 26.21 -5.25
C LEU A 43 0.72 25.06 -4.51
N ARG A 44 -0.61 25.07 -4.39
CA ARG A 44 -1.35 23.97 -3.77
C ARG A 44 -1.12 22.64 -4.50
N CYS A 45 -1.10 22.65 -5.82
CA CYS A 45 -0.76 21.46 -6.61
C CYS A 45 0.67 20.99 -6.32
N CYS A 46 1.65 21.90 -6.36
CA CYS A 46 3.05 21.59 -6.07
C CYS A 46 3.23 20.99 -4.68
N PHE A 47 2.62 21.57 -3.64
CA PHE A 47 2.70 21.05 -2.27
C PHE A 47 1.96 19.72 -2.08
N TRP A 48 0.88 19.48 -2.82
CA TRP A 48 0.20 18.19 -2.83
C TRP A 48 1.07 17.10 -3.46
N CYS A 49 1.70 17.39 -4.59
CA CYS A 49 2.70 16.52 -5.22
C CYS A 49 3.90 16.28 -4.29
N LEU A 50 4.40 17.33 -3.64
CA LEU A 50 5.51 17.25 -2.69
C LEU A 50 5.16 16.36 -1.50
N GLU A 51 3.96 16.47 -0.92
CA GLU A 51 3.53 15.61 0.18
C GLU A 51 3.53 14.14 -0.23
N LYS A 52 2.97 13.82 -1.41
CA LYS A 52 2.96 12.46 -1.95
C LYS A 52 4.38 11.95 -2.18
N PHE A 53 5.24 12.77 -2.75
CA PHE A 53 6.64 12.44 -2.97
C PHE A 53 7.40 12.21 -1.66
N VAL A 54 7.24 13.08 -0.66
CA VAL A 54 7.88 12.95 0.65
C VAL A 54 7.38 11.72 1.40
N LYS A 55 6.08 11.40 1.32
CA LYS A 55 5.54 10.15 1.88
C LYS A 55 6.14 8.91 1.22
N PHE A 56 6.23 8.92 -0.11
CA PHE A 56 6.88 7.85 -0.87
C PHE A 56 8.37 7.72 -0.50
N LEU A 57 9.10 8.82 -0.47
CA LEU A 57 10.52 8.82 -0.12
C LEU A 57 10.75 8.34 1.31
N SER A 58 9.94 8.81 2.27
CA SER A 58 10.04 8.41 3.68
C SER A 58 9.80 6.92 3.85
N LYS A 59 8.79 6.36 3.17
CA LYS A 59 8.52 4.92 3.16
C LYS A 59 9.75 4.13 2.72
N ASN A 60 10.35 4.46 1.57
CA ASN A 60 11.52 3.77 1.04
C ASN A 60 12.80 4.02 1.86
N ALA A 61 12.94 5.21 2.43
CA ALA A 61 14.04 5.54 3.33
C ALA A 61 14.02 4.69 4.59
N TYR A 62 12.84 4.40 5.16
CA TYR A 62 12.71 3.49 6.31
C TYR A 62 13.09 2.06 5.97
N ILE A 63 12.76 1.57 4.77
CA ILE A 63 13.20 0.25 4.32
C ILE A 63 14.74 0.21 4.27
N MET A 64 15.39 1.19 3.63
CA MET A 64 16.85 1.28 3.61
C MET A 64 17.49 1.48 4.99
N LEU A 65 16.79 2.19 5.88
CA LEU A 65 17.18 2.32 7.29
C LEU A 65 17.21 0.97 7.98
N CYS A 66 16.21 0.11 7.76
CA CYS A 66 16.17 -1.24 8.32
C CYS A 66 17.28 -2.15 7.75
N ILE A 67 17.65 -1.97 6.49
CA ILE A 67 18.72 -2.76 5.85
C ILE A 67 20.11 -2.33 6.34
N PHE A 68 20.38 -1.02 6.41
CA PHE A 68 21.74 -0.50 6.63
C PHE A 68 22.00 0.14 8.00
N GLY A 69 20.95 0.46 8.76
CA GLY A 69 21.09 1.13 10.06
C GLY A 69 21.66 2.56 9.99
N LYS A 70 21.72 3.19 8.81
CA LYS A 70 22.24 4.57 8.64
C LYS A 70 21.22 5.63 9.06
N ASN A 71 21.59 6.90 9.10
CA ASN A 71 20.67 8.02 9.39
C ASN A 71 19.61 8.20 8.29
N PHE A 72 18.44 8.76 8.62
CA PHE A 72 17.31 8.94 7.69
C PHE A 72 17.70 9.61 6.36
N CYS A 73 18.40 10.74 6.39
CA CYS A 73 18.77 11.48 5.16
C CYS A 73 19.71 10.68 4.24
N MET A 74 20.65 9.92 4.82
CA MET A 74 21.55 9.06 4.07
C MET A 74 20.79 7.90 3.43
N SER A 75 19.91 7.24 4.20
CA SER A 75 19.06 6.16 3.71
C SER A 75 18.07 6.65 2.63
N ALA A 76 17.50 7.83 2.80
CA ALA A 76 16.61 8.45 1.82
C ALA A 76 17.33 8.74 0.50
N LYS A 77 18.54 9.29 0.54
CA LYS A 77 19.36 9.55 -0.66
C LYS A 77 19.70 8.25 -1.39
N SER A 78 20.11 7.22 -0.64
CA SER A 78 20.45 5.91 -1.22
C SER A 78 19.22 5.25 -1.84
N ALA A 79 18.09 5.23 -1.12
CA ALA A 79 16.82 4.70 -1.62
C ALA A 79 16.40 5.40 -2.91
N PHE A 80 16.41 6.73 -2.91
CA PHE A 80 16.01 7.53 -4.06
C PHE A 80 16.88 7.26 -5.30
N ASN A 81 18.20 7.22 -5.13
CA ASN A 81 19.11 6.93 -6.23
C ASN A 81 18.89 5.53 -6.79
N LEU A 82 18.77 4.51 -5.93
CA LEU A 82 18.53 3.13 -6.34
C LEU A 82 17.21 2.98 -7.11
N LEU A 83 16.15 3.61 -6.61
CA LEU A 83 14.82 3.60 -7.22
C LEU A 83 14.80 4.36 -8.56
N MET A 84 15.47 5.52 -8.66
CA MET A 84 15.53 6.28 -9.91
C MET A 84 16.27 5.54 -11.01
N ARG A 85 17.35 4.80 -10.68
CA ARG A 85 18.07 3.97 -11.65
C ARG A 85 17.24 2.80 -12.18
N ASN A 86 16.24 2.35 -11.42
CA ASN A 86 15.38 1.21 -11.76
C ASN A 86 13.89 1.57 -11.82
N VAL A 87 13.57 2.83 -12.18
CA VAL A 87 12.21 3.38 -12.07
C VAL A 87 11.16 2.58 -12.83
N VAL A 88 11.54 2.00 -13.98
CA VAL A 88 10.64 1.15 -14.78
C VAL A 88 10.25 -0.12 -14.02
N SER A 89 11.22 -0.80 -13.41
CA SER A 89 10.96 -2.01 -12.61
C SER A 89 10.09 -1.69 -11.39
N VAL A 90 10.38 -0.57 -10.72
CA VAL A 90 9.56 -0.07 -9.60
C VAL A 90 8.11 0.14 -10.04
N ALA A 91 7.90 0.86 -11.14
CA ALA A 91 6.56 1.15 -11.65
C ALA A 91 5.80 -0.13 -12.05
N VAL A 92 6.45 -1.07 -12.73
CA VAL A 92 5.80 -2.34 -13.13
C VAL A 92 5.39 -3.15 -11.89
N ILE A 93 6.27 -3.26 -10.89
CA ILE A 93 6.01 -4.06 -9.69
C ILE A 93 4.92 -3.42 -8.83
N ASP A 94 4.91 -2.10 -8.69
CA ASP A 94 3.85 -1.37 -7.99
C ASP A 94 2.48 -1.66 -8.62
N ARG A 95 2.38 -1.59 -9.96
CA ARG A 95 1.13 -1.89 -10.68
C ARG A 95 0.69 -3.35 -10.57
N VAL A 96 1.62 -4.29 -10.69
CA VAL A 96 1.31 -5.73 -10.54
C VAL A 96 0.85 -6.02 -9.11
N THR A 97 1.52 -5.43 -8.12
CA THR A 97 1.18 -5.60 -6.70
C THR A 97 -0.19 -5.03 -6.40
N ASP A 98 -0.52 -3.83 -6.90
CA ASP A 98 -1.84 -3.24 -6.73
C ASP A 98 -2.97 -4.10 -7.30
N VAL A 99 -2.80 -4.63 -8.51
CA VAL A 99 -3.79 -5.51 -9.14
C VAL A 99 -3.94 -6.81 -8.35
N LEU A 100 -2.84 -7.44 -7.96
CA LEU A 100 -2.85 -8.68 -7.18
C LEU A 100 -3.55 -8.48 -5.83
N LEU A 101 -3.25 -7.39 -5.13
CA LEU A 101 -3.86 -7.08 -3.84
C LEU A 101 -5.32 -6.68 -3.98
N LEU A 102 -5.71 -6.01 -5.07
CA LEU A 102 -7.11 -5.68 -5.34
C LEU A 102 -7.94 -6.94 -5.58
N ILE A 103 -7.45 -7.88 -6.40
CA ILE A 103 -8.11 -9.18 -6.63
C ILE A 103 -8.25 -9.93 -5.30
N SER A 104 -7.18 -9.96 -4.51
CA SER A 104 -7.16 -10.66 -3.23
C SER A 104 -8.14 -10.04 -2.22
N LYS A 105 -8.24 -8.71 -2.16
CA LYS A 105 -9.22 -7.98 -1.34
C LYS A 105 -10.65 -8.35 -1.74
N LEU A 106 -10.99 -8.22 -3.03
CA LEU A 106 -12.32 -8.51 -3.55
C LEU A 106 -12.72 -9.97 -3.31
N PHE A 107 -11.78 -10.89 -3.47
CA PHE A 107 -12.02 -12.31 -3.23
C PHE A 107 -12.37 -12.59 -1.76
N VAL A 108 -11.60 -12.05 -0.80
CA VAL A 108 -11.84 -12.26 0.63
C VAL A 108 -13.17 -11.63 1.07
N ILE A 109 -13.44 -10.39 0.65
CA ILE A 109 -14.69 -9.69 0.97
C ILE A 109 -15.89 -10.41 0.34
N GLY A 110 -15.75 -10.84 -0.92
CA GLY A 110 -16.78 -11.55 -1.66
C GLY A 110 -17.12 -12.89 -1.02
N LEU A 111 -16.12 -13.71 -0.70
CA LEU A 111 -16.32 -15.00 -0.05
C LEU A 111 -16.96 -14.85 1.33
N LEU A 112 -16.45 -13.95 2.18
CA LEU A 112 -17.00 -13.76 3.52
C LEU A 112 -18.39 -13.12 3.48
N GLY A 113 -18.66 -12.24 2.51
CA GLY A 113 -19.99 -11.69 2.27
C GLY A 113 -20.99 -12.77 1.82
N LEU A 114 -20.61 -13.63 0.88
CA LEU A 114 -21.43 -14.75 0.42
C LEU A 114 -21.68 -15.77 1.54
N MET A 115 -20.66 -16.09 2.33
CA MET A 115 -20.80 -16.99 3.48
C MET A 115 -21.72 -16.40 4.55
N SER A 116 -21.58 -15.11 4.86
CA SER A 116 -22.45 -14.42 5.81
C SER A 116 -23.89 -14.38 5.31
N PHE A 117 -24.09 -14.14 4.01
CA PHE A 117 -25.40 -14.19 3.38
C PHE A 117 -25.99 -15.60 3.39
N ALA A 118 -25.19 -16.66 3.20
CA ALA A 118 -25.67 -18.04 3.24
C ALA A 118 -26.08 -18.50 4.66
N VAL A 119 -25.43 -17.97 5.71
CA VAL A 119 -25.71 -18.32 7.11
C VAL A 119 -26.90 -17.53 7.67
N PHE A 120 -26.95 -16.22 7.42
CA PHE A 120 -27.95 -15.32 8.01
C PHE A 120 -29.09 -14.96 7.05
N GLY A 121 -28.92 -15.14 5.73
CA GLY A 121 -29.92 -14.80 4.73
C GLY A 121 -31.15 -15.71 4.74
N ASP A 122 -32.27 -15.17 4.26
CA ASP A 122 -33.54 -15.89 4.28
C ASP A 122 -33.60 -17.04 3.25
N ALA A 123 -34.47 -18.01 3.51
CA ALA A 123 -34.56 -19.28 2.79
C ALA A 123 -34.85 -19.14 1.27
N SER A 124 -35.37 -17.99 0.83
CA SER A 124 -35.76 -17.70 -0.55
C SER A 124 -34.60 -17.43 -1.50
N MET A 125 -33.37 -17.19 -0.99
CA MET A 125 -32.18 -16.90 -1.80
C MET A 125 -31.00 -17.82 -1.43
N ARG A 126 -31.28 -19.11 -1.22
CA ARG A 126 -30.22 -20.08 -0.92
C ARG A 126 -29.42 -20.41 -2.19
N LEU A 127 -28.25 -19.78 -2.33
CA LEU A 127 -27.22 -20.08 -3.34
C LEU A 127 -26.55 -21.46 -3.14
N VAL A 128 -26.86 -22.16 -2.03
CA VAL A 128 -26.23 -23.42 -1.64
C VAL A 128 -27.06 -24.60 -2.20
N PRO A 129 -26.46 -25.50 -3.01
CA PRO A 129 -27.12 -26.70 -3.50
C PRO A 129 -27.55 -27.61 -2.33
N SER A 130 -28.71 -28.24 -2.45
CA SER A 130 -29.24 -29.19 -1.45
C SER A 130 -28.25 -30.33 -1.20
N GLY A 131 -27.63 -30.37 -0.02
CA GLY A 131 -26.61 -31.35 0.36
C GLY A 131 -26.19 -31.21 1.83
N ARG A 132 -25.17 -31.96 2.28
CA ARG A 132 -24.73 -31.97 3.71
C ARG A 132 -24.42 -30.58 4.30
N LEU A 133 -23.98 -29.63 3.46
CA LEU A 133 -23.72 -28.25 3.87
C LEU A 133 -25.02 -27.49 4.19
N TYR A 134 -26.10 -27.77 3.45
CA TYR A 134 -27.42 -27.19 3.67
C TYR A 134 -27.99 -27.60 5.04
N ASP A 135 -27.97 -28.89 5.36
CA ASP A 135 -28.49 -29.40 6.65
C ASP A 135 -27.74 -28.83 7.86
N PHE A 136 -26.44 -28.54 7.70
CA PHE A 136 -25.64 -27.90 8.73
C PHE A 136 -26.00 -26.42 8.90
N LEU A 137 -26.20 -25.69 7.80
CA LEU A 137 -26.57 -24.28 7.84
C LEU A 137 -27.99 -24.07 8.37
N ASP A 138 -28.92 -24.97 8.06
CA ASP A 138 -30.31 -24.91 8.53
C ASP A 138 -30.41 -25.09 10.06
N LYS A 139 -29.56 -25.95 10.64
CA LYS A 139 -29.44 -26.11 12.11
C LYS A 139 -28.88 -24.88 12.83
N VAL A 140 -28.08 -24.07 12.14
CA VAL A 140 -27.42 -22.89 12.70
C VAL A 140 -28.22 -21.61 12.43
N LYS A 141 -29.27 -21.68 11.60
CA LYS A 141 -30.13 -20.55 11.26
C LYS A 141 -30.79 -20.00 12.54
N PRO A 142 -30.46 -18.78 12.97
CA PRO A 142 -31.14 -18.16 14.09
C PRO A 142 -32.37 -17.39 13.58
N GLU A 143 -33.47 -17.41 14.33
CA GLU A 143 -34.67 -16.62 13.99
C GLU A 143 -34.40 -15.14 14.28
N LEU A 144 -33.87 -14.42 13.27
CA LEU A 144 -33.62 -12.97 13.36
C LEU A 144 -34.67 -12.20 12.57
N HIS A 145 -35.33 -11.26 13.25
CA HIS A 145 -36.21 -10.26 12.61
C HIS A 145 -35.43 -9.29 11.69
N PHE A 146 -34.12 -9.11 11.92
CA PHE A 146 -33.25 -8.22 11.14
C PHE A 146 -31.97 -8.92 10.67
N TYR A 147 -32.10 -9.82 9.69
CA TYR A 147 -30.99 -10.61 9.16
C TYR A 147 -29.86 -9.81 8.48
N TRP A 148 -30.15 -8.61 7.96
CA TRP A 148 -29.17 -7.79 7.23
C TRP A 148 -28.14 -7.12 8.15
N VAL A 149 -28.49 -6.86 9.41
CA VAL A 149 -27.62 -6.19 10.40
C VAL A 149 -26.33 -6.98 10.65
N PRO A 150 -26.37 -8.28 11.04
CA PRO A 150 -25.15 -9.06 11.24
C PRO A 150 -24.32 -9.21 9.96
N ILE A 151 -24.96 -9.28 8.78
CA ILE A 151 -24.27 -9.37 7.48
C ILE A 151 -23.45 -8.10 7.24
N VAL A 152 -24.04 -6.91 7.44
CA VAL A 152 -23.33 -5.64 7.29
C VAL A 152 -22.16 -5.55 8.27
N ILE A 153 -22.34 -5.96 9.53
CA ILE A 153 -21.28 -5.96 10.53
C ILE A 153 -20.10 -6.85 10.10
N VAL A 154 -20.37 -8.07 9.63
CA VAL A 154 -19.31 -8.99 9.18
C VAL A 154 -18.58 -8.44 7.95
N VAL A 155 -19.30 -7.88 6.98
CA VAL A 155 -18.70 -7.28 5.78
C VAL A 155 -17.83 -6.07 6.15
N LEU A 156 -18.31 -5.17 7.01
CA LEU A 156 -17.53 -4.02 7.47
C LEU A 156 -16.29 -4.45 8.27
N GLY A 157 -16.42 -5.41 9.18
CA GLY A 157 -15.31 -5.98 9.93
C GLY A 157 -14.27 -6.60 9.01
N THR A 158 -14.72 -7.37 8.02
CA THR A 158 -13.87 -7.98 6.99
C THR A 158 -13.13 -6.92 6.19
N LEU A 159 -13.80 -5.84 5.76
CA LEU A 159 -13.17 -4.74 5.01
C LEU A 159 -12.01 -4.11 5.77
N VAL A 160 -12.20 -3.81 7.06
CA VAL A 160 -11.17 -3.21 7.92
C VAL A 160 -9.97 -4.13 8.08
N ILE A 161 -10.23 -5.39 8.47
CA ILE A 161 -9.18 -6.40 8.69
C ILE A 161 -8.39 -6.63 7.40
N THR A 162 -9.09 -6.89 6.31
CA THR A 162 -8.51 -7.19 4.99
C THR A 162 -7.66 -6.02 4.50
N THR A 163 -8.14 -4.79 4.63
CA THR A 163 -7.38 -3.60 4.24
C THR A 163 -6.10 -3.45 5.07
N GLY A 164 -6.18 -3.66 6.39
CA GLY A 164 -5.02 -3.60 7.29
C GLY A 164 -3.94 -4.61 6.91
N PHE A 165 -4.31 -5.89 6.77
CA PHE A 165 -3.38 -6.96 6.42
C PHE A 165 -2.73 -6.75 5.05
N PHE A 166 -3.49 -6.37 4.04
CA PHE A 166 -2.92 -6.16 2.70
C PHE A 166 -2.02 -4.92 2.61
N ASN A 167 -2.21 -3.91 3.46
CA ASN A 167 -1.28 -2.78 3.54
C ASN A 167 0.09 -3.23 4.09
N VAL A 168 0.11 -4.11 5.09
CA VAL A 168 1.36 -4.70 5.60
C VAL A 168 2.01 -5.59 4.53
N TYR A 169 1.22 -6.39 3.83
CA TYR A 169 1.72 -7.22 2.73
C TYR A 169 2.38 -6.38 1.63
N SER A 170 1.75 -5.28 1.20
CA SER A 170 2.32 -4.32 0.23
C SER A 170 3.69 -3.82 0.68
N MET A 171 3.83 -3.43 1.96
CA MET A 171 5.12 -2.98 2.51
C MET A 171 6.18 -4.10 2.53
N GLY A 172 5.77 -5.35 2.75
CA GLY A 172 6.65 -6.51 2.65
C GLY A 172 7.17 -6.72 1.23
N VAL A 173 6.30 -6.60 0.22
CA VAL A 173 6.70 -6.70 -1.20
C VAL A 173 7.70 -5.62 -1.56
N ASP A 174 7.46 -4.36 -1.17
CA ASP A 174 8.40 -3.26 -1.40
C ASP A 174 9.75 -3.50 -0.73
N THR A 175 9.75 -4.07 0.47
CA THR A 175 10.98 -4.38 1.22
C THR A 175 11.81 -5.45 0.52
N ILE A 176 11.16 -6.53 0.08
CA ILE A 176 11.82 -7.60 -0.68
C ILE A 176 12.36 -7.03 -2.00
N PHE A 177 11.57 -6.22 -2.69
CA PHE A 177 11.97 -5.65 -3.96
C PHE A 177 13.12 -4.64 -3.82
N LEU A 178 13.12 -3.79 -2.80
CA LEU A 178 14.22 -2.87 -2.56
C LEU A 178 15.50 -3.62 -2.17
N SER A 179 15.38 -4.65 -1.33
CA SER A 179 16.51 -5.52 -0.97
C SER A 179 17.07 -6.22 -2.20
N PHE A 180 16.20 -6.61 -3.12
CA PHE A 180 16.55 -7.20 -4.40
C PHE A 180 17.29 -6.22 -5.33
N LEU A 181 16.81 -4.98 -5.46
CA LEU A 181 17.49 -3.95 -6.24
C LEU A 181 18.88 -3.63 -5.67
N GLU A 182 19.00 -3.57 -4.35
CA GLU A 182 20.29 -3.35 -3.69
C GLU A 182 21.25 -4.53 -3.91
N ASP A 183 20.76 -5.78 -3.88
CA ASP A 183 21.55 -6.97 -4.22
C ASP A 183 22.10 -6.88 -5.66
N LEU A 184 21.28 -6.40 -6.60
CA LEU A 184 21.70 -6.18 -7.99
C LEU A 184 22.73 -5.05 -8.15
N GLU A 185 22.68 -4.02 -7.30
CA GLU A 185 23.61 -2.89 -7.38
C GLU A 185 24.98 -3.24 -6.80
N ARG A 186 25.03 -4.09 -5.76
CA ARG A 186 26.28 -4.47 -5.08
C ARG A 186 26.97 -5.70 -5.65
N HIS A 187 26.20 -6.64 -6.17
CA HIS A 187 26.73 -7.91 -6.67
C HIS A 187 26.70 -7.93 -8.19
N ASP A 188 27.81 -8.34 -8.80
CA ASP A 188 27.95 -8.49 -10.24
C ASP A 188 27.76 -9.95 -10.69
N GLY A 189 27.74 -10.89 -9.73
CA GLY A 189 27.65 -12.32 -9.97
C GLY A 189 29.00 -12.98 -10.18
N SER A 190 30.11 -12.31 -9.85
CA SER A 190 31.46 -12.91 -9.78
C SER A 190 31.58 -13.90 -8.61
N ALA A 191 32.66 -14.69 -8.60
CA ALA A 191 32.95 -15.62 -7.49
C ALA A 191 33.19 -14.88 -6.16
N GLU A 192 33.70 -13.65 -6.21
CA GLU A 192 33.91 -12.79 -5.04
C GLU A 192 32.62 -12.08 -4.58
N LYS A 193 31.70 -11.79 -5.51
CA LYS A 193 30.44 -11.05 -5.26
C LYS A 193 29.24 -11.74 -5.94
N PRO A 194 28.83 -12.93 -5.47
CA PRO A 194 27.71 -13.67 -6.05
C PRO A 194 26.37 -12.97 -5.76
N TYR A 195 25.38 -13.11 -6.65
CA TYR A 195 24.01 -12.69 -6.33
C TYR A 195 23.42 -13.60 -5.24
N TYR A 196 22.84 -13.00 -4.19
CA TYR A 196 22.21 -13.70 -3.07
C TYR A 196 20.70 -13.93 -3.28
N MET A 197 20.10 -13.30 -4.29
CA MET A 197 18.69 -13.51 -4.66
C MET A 197 18.32 -14.99 -4.93
N ASN A 198 17.06 -15.33 -4.66
CA ASN A 198 16.49 -16.66 -4.91
C ASN A 198 16.68 -17.11 -6.38
N SER A 199 16.96 -18.41 -6.59
CA SER A 199 17.21 -19.01 -7.90
C SER A 199 16.07 -18.82 -8.89
N LYS A 200 14.79 -18.84 -8.44
CA LYS A 200 13.62 -18.55 -9.30
C LYS A 200 13.67 -17.13 -9.85
N LEU A 201 13.92 -16.15 -8.97
CA LEU A 201 13.95 -14.73 -9.32
C LEU A 201 15.16 -14.40 -10.21
N ARG A 202 16.30 -15.03 -9.94
CA ARG A 202 17.53 -14.92 -10.75
C ARG A 202 17.32 -15.41 -12.18
N ARG A 203 16.62 -16.54 -12.34
CA ARG A 203 16.23 -17.09 -13.65
C ARG A 203 15.27 -16.16 -14.39
N LEU A 204 14.28 -15.61 -13.69
CA LEU A 204 13.33 -14.65 -14.27
C LEU A 204 14.04 -13.40 -14.83
N MET A 205 15.14 -12.97 -14.18
CA MET A 205 15.94 -11.83 -14.64
C MET A 205 17.11 -12.20 -15.56
N ASN A 206 17.20 -13.47 -15.97
CA ASN A 206 18.29 -13.99 -16.80
C ASN A 206 19.71 -13.64 -16.27
N LYS A 207 19.85 -13.56 -14.95
CA LYS A 207 21.15 -13.38 -14.27
C LYS A 207 21.67 -14.74 -13.81
N LYS A 208 22.99 -14.93 -13.84
CA LYS A 208 23.66 -16.14 -13.36
C LYS A 208 24.92 -15.75 -12.58
N ASN A 209 25.21 -16.48 -11.51
CA ASN A 209 26.52 -16.36 -10.86
C ASN A 209 27.51 -17.09 -11.76
N ARG A 210 28.60 -16.41 -12.13
CA ARG A 210 29.77 -17.03 -12.74
C ARG A 210 30.46 -17.81 -11.62
N ARG A 211 30.49 -19.13 -11.79
CA ARG A 211 31.25 -20.01 -10.91
C ARG A 211 32.72 -19.92 -11.27
#